data_AF-A0A7W0N3B9-F1
#
_entry.id   AF-A0A7W0N3B9-F1
#
_cell.length_a   1.000
_cell.length_b   1.000
_cell.length_c   1.000
_cell.angle_alpha   90.00
_cell.angle_beta   90.00
_cell.angle_gamma   90.00
#
_symmetry.space_group_name_H-M   'P 1'
#
loop_
_entity.id
_entity.type
_entity.pdbx_description
1 polymer ?
#
loop_
_entity_poly.entity_id
_entity_poly.type
_entity_poly.pdbx_seq_one_letter_code
_entity_poly.pdbx_strand_id
1 'polypeptide(L)'
;MTSIDRARAIVETYEAELRSELPTDAYLFDVHTHLGNDIDGMRGRYEELSALLDRFGFSGAFVFCLDEPDREPGFCKPNDRTLAHGEGSKGRLIPFVRLDLTASPIDEARRALDLGARGIKLHPRAQAFALDDERLGPVFELAVERGVPILIHGGRGLPPIAENLEALVRRNEGVRLIIAHAGIADMAALAGRLGGIPGVYFDTSVWSALDLLDLFRQVPPEQIVYASDYPYGRQPNSLLVSIRSARLAGFDDDRLRAMLGGTARGIVEGEPPPTLTKPLGGSSLFQPLTFARIHQYISMAVPMLWLRQRDAIGALGLAANASRERDGHATESEQIQELLATAGELWQEAPELTEDDRVTVMRAAIQLVNLADLIAVTTRA
;
A
#
# COMPACT_ATOMS: atom_id res chain seq x y z
N MET A 1 10.83 24.77 18.91
CA MET A 1 10.53 23.83 17.82
C MET A 1 9.04 23.54 17.91
N THR A 2 8.28 23.67 16.83
CA THR A 2 6.84 23.34 16.84
C THR A 2 6.64 21.82 16.91
N SER A 3 5.44 21.35 17.27
CA SER A 3 5.06 19.93 17.27
C SER A 3 5.29 19.30 15.87
N ILE A 4 4.96 20.02 14.80
CA ILE A 4 5.13 19.58 13.42
C ILE A 4 6.60 19.55 12.98
N ASP A 5 7.42 20.49 13.43
CA ASP A 5 8.87 20.47 13.17
C ASP A 5 9.53 19.28 13.88
N ARG A 6 9.11 18.98 15.11
CA ARG A 6 9.58 17.79 15.84
C ARG A 6 9.18 16.52 15.11
N ALA A 7 7.94 16.42 14.64
CA ALA A 7 7.46 15.27 13.88
C ALA A 7 8.28 15.04 12.60
N ARG A 8 8.64 16.11 11.87
CA ARG A 8 9.50 16.02 10.69
C ARG A 8 10.91 15.53 11.05
N ALA A 9 11.51 16.08 12.11
CA ALA A 9 12.83 15.65 12.57
C ALA A 9 12.84 14.16 12.99
N ILE A 10 11.79 13.69 13.68
CA ILE A 10 11.64 12.27 14.02
C ILE A 10 11.52 11.43 12.74
N VAL A 11 10.67 11.81 11.79
CA VAL A 11 10.52 11.06 10.53
C VAL A 11 11.86 10.99 9.76
N GLU A 12 12.66 12.05 9.77
CA GLU A 12 13.99 12.07 9.14
C GLU A 12 14.96 11.04 9.77
N THR A 13 14.88 10.75 11.07
CA THR A 13 15.70 9.68 11.67
C THR A 13 15.29 8.31 11.15
N TYR A 14 13.99 8.03 11.00
CA TYR A 14 13.49 6.79 10.41
C TYR A 14 13.81 6.68 8.92
N GLU A 15 13.94 7.79 8.19
CA GLU A 15 14.44 7.76 6.82
C GLU A 15 15.92 7.35 6.76
N ALA A 16 16.72 7.77 7.75
CA ALA A 16 18.11 7.33 7.86
C ALA A 16 18.21 5.86 8.25
N GLU A 17 17.36 5.37 9.17
CA GLU A 17 17.25 3.94 9.51
C GLU A 17 16.84 3.09 8.30
N LEU A 18 15.83 3.55 7.54
CA LEU A 18 15.40 2.85 6.33
C LEU A 18 16.56 2.59 5.36
N ARG A 19 17.49 3.55 5.21
CA ARG A 19 18.65 3.39 4.32
C ARG A 19 19.58 2.25 4.73
N SER A 20 19.71 1.96 6.03
CA SER A 20 20.54 0.85 6.51
C SER A 20 19.82 -0.51 6.43
N GLU A 21 18.49 -0.51 6.37
CA GLU A 21 17.69 -1.75 6.27
C GLU A 21 17.46 -2.23 4.83
N LEU A 22 17.59 -1.32 3.86
CA LEU A 22 17.49 -1.66 2.44
C LEU A 22 18.62 -2.62 2.02
N PRO A 23 18.30 -3.71 1.30
CA PRO A 23 19.33 -4.55 0.71
C PRO A 23 20.24 -3.75 -0.24
N THR A 24 21.52 -4.08 -0.27
CA THR A 24 22.46 -3.49 -1.24
C THR A 24 21.97 -3.74 -2.67
N ASP A 25 22.11 -2.72 -3.53
CA ASP A 25 21.72 -2.72 -4.95
C ASP A 25 20.24 -3.08 -5.20
N ALA A 26 19.36 -2.78 -4.25
CA ALA A 26 17.92 -2.99 -4.42
C ALA A 26 17.35 -2.11 -5.54
N TYR A 27 16.75 -2.74 -6.54
CA TYR A 27 15.89 -2.06 -7.52
C TYR A 27 14.53 -1.79 -6.88
N LEU A 28 14.20 -0.53 -6.66
CA LEU A 28 12.94 -0.11 -6.04
C LEU A 28 11.91 0.29 -7.11
N PHE A 29 10.71 -0.28 -7.02
CA PHE A 29 9.59 0.04 -7.91
C PHE A 29 8.27 -0.04 -7.17
N ASP A 30 7.43 1.00 -7.29
CA ASP A 30 6.13 1.05 -6.59
C ASP A 30 4.98 0.64 -7.53
N VAL A 31 4.32 -0.49 -7.24
CA VAL A 31 3.25 -0.99 -8.13
C VAL A 31 1.90 -0.31 -7.92
N HIS A 32 1.75 0.61 -6.97
CA HIS A 32 0.46 1.20 -6.63
C HIS A 32 0.59 2.66 -6.23
N THR A 33 0.40 3.56 -7.19
CA THR A 33 0.36 4.99 -6.92
C THR A 33 -0.76 5.66 -7.72
N HIS A 34 -1.29 6.76 -7.17
CA HIS A 34 -2.37 7.50 -7.77
C HIS A 34 -2.00 8.97 -7.97
N LEU A 35 -2.52 9.56 -9.04
CA LEU A 35 -2.43 10.99 -9.35
C LEU A 35 -3.82 11.58 -9.61
N GLY A 36 -3.96 12.90 -9.48
CA GLY A 36 -5.23 13.61 -9.67
C GLY A 36 -5.88 14.03 -8.36
N ASN A 37 -7.18 14.33 -8.40
CA ASN A 37 -7.96 14.73 -7.22
C ASN A 37 -9.07 13.72 -6.96
N ASP A 38 -9.06 13.08 -5.80
CA ASP A 38 -10.13 12.14 -5.42
C ASP A 38 -11.36 12.86 -4.88
N ILE A 39 -12.54 12.27 -5.06
CA ILE A 39 -13.79 12.71 -4.42
C ILE A 39 -13.72 12.72 -2.89
N ASP A 40 -12.83 11.93 -2.28
CA ASP A 40 -12.62 11.92 -0.82
C ASP A 40 -11.76 13.10 -0.33
N GLY A 41 -11.25 13.93 -1.24
CA GLY A 41 -10.43 15.11 -0.98
C GLY A 41 -8.91 14.85 -1.02
N MET A 42 -8.47 13.60 -1.17
CA MET A 42 -7.07 13.27 -1.36
C MET A 42 -6.56 13.73 -2.73
N ARG A 43 -5.29 14.12 -2.78
CA ARG A 43 -4.65 14.65 -3.99
C ARG A 43 -3.30 14.00 -4.20
N GLY A 44 -3.12 13.36 -5.35
CA GLY A 44 -1.84 12.87 -5.82
C GLY A 44 -1.25 13.87 -6.80
N ARG A 45 -0.12 14.49 -6.45
CA ARG A 45 0.52 15.51 -7.29
C ARG A 45 1.75 14.92 -7.98
N TYR A 46 1.87 15.20 -9.27
CA TYR A 46 2.97 14.67 -10.10
C TYR A 46 4.35 15.04 -9.54
N GLU A 47 4.51 16.31 -9.11
CA GLU A 47 5.77 16.83 -8.59
C GLU A 47 6.11 16.22 -7.22
N GLU A 48 5.11 16.01 -6.37
CA GLU A 48 5.28 15.37 -5.06
C GLU A 48 5.66 13.90 -5.20
N LEU A 49 4.98 13.17 -6.08
CA LEU A 49 5.34 11.77 -6.37
C LEU A 49 6.74 11.69 -6.97
N SER A 50 7.06 12.53 -7.96
CA SER A 50 8.40 12.54 -8.58
C SER A 50 9.50 12.83 -7.56
N ALA A 51 9.32 13.83 -6.70
CA ALA A 51 10.27 14.15 -5.64
C ALA A 51 10.40 13.02 -4.60
N LEU A 52 9.31 12.32 -4.29
CA LEU A 52 9.34 11.13 -3.43
C LEU A 52 10.14 10.00 -4.09
N LEU A 53 9.89 9.70 -5.36
CA LEU A 53 10.63 8.67 -6.08
C LEU A 53 12.13 9.00 -6.14
N ASP A 54 12.50 10.27 -6.33
CA ASP A 54 13.90 10.72 -6.29
C ASP A 54 14.52 10.58 -4.90
N ARG A 55 13.83 11.07 -3.86
CA ARG A 55 14.33 11.08 -2.48
C ARG A 55 14.65 9.67 -1.97
N PHE A 56 13.84 8.68 -2.36
CA PHE A 56 13.98 7.30 -1.92
C PHE A 56 14.61 6.36 -2.97
N GLY A 57 14.99 6.86 -4.14
CA GLY A 57 15.70 6.07 -5.15
C GLY A 57 14.84 5.07 -5.93
N PHE A 58 13.54 5.34 -6.08
CA PHE A 58 12.66 4.51 -6.91
C PHE A 58 12.96 4.68 -8.39
N SER A 59 13.10 3.54 -9.08
CA SER A 59 13.33 3.49 -10.52
C SER A 59 12.06 3.77 -11.34
N GLY A 60 10.88 3.59 -10.74
CA GLY A 60 9.60 3.88 -11.39
C GLY A 60 8.41 3.51 -10.52
N ALA A 61 7.22 3.76 -11.05
CA ALA A 61 5.96 3.37 -10.43
C ALA A 61 4.86 3.11 -11.46
N PHE A 62 3.89 2.24 -11.12
CA PHE A 62 2.60 2.21 -11.80
C PHE A 62 1.74 3.37 -11.31
N VAL A 63 1.17 4.15 -12.23
CA VAL A 63 0.30 5.29 -11.93
C VAL A 63 -1.06 5.13 -12.57
N PHE A 64 -2.10 5.50 -11.83
CA PHE A 64 -3.48 5.59 -12.33
C PHE A 64 -4.18 6.78 -11.70
N CYS A 65 -5.24 7.27 -12.33
CA CYS A 65 -5.99 8.40 -11.78
C CYS A 65 -6.79 8.02 -10.52
N LEU A 66 -6.90 9.00 -9.62
CA LEU A 66 -7.86 8.96 -8.52
C LEU A 66 -9.31 8.98 -9.03
N ASP A 67 -10.27 8.86 -8.11
CA ASP A 67 -11.68 8.94 -8.46
C ASP A 67 -12.09 10.40 -8.67
N GLU A 68 -11.85 10.93 -9.87
CA GLU A 68 -11.89 12.38 -10.08
C GLU A 68 -13.32 12.95 -10.26
N PRO A 69 -13.63 14.15 -9.75
CA PRO A 69 -14.95 14.77 -9.92
C PRO A 69 -15.38 15.01 -11.37
N ASP A 70 -14.43 15.13 -12.30
CA ASP A 70 -14.65 15.42 -13.71
C ASP A 70 -14.59 14.17 -14.61
N ARG A 71 -14.70 12.97 -14.04
CA ARG A 71 -14.52 11.69 -14.73
C ARG A 71 -15.51 11.44 -15.88
N GLU A 72 -16.77 11.87 -15.73
CA GLU A 72 -17.88 11.59 -16.67
C GLU A 72 -17.53 11.87 -18.16
N PRO A 73 -17.86 10.96 -19.10
CA PRO A 73 -18.75 9.79 -18.97
C PRO A 73 -18.04 8.48 -18.53
N GLY A 74 -16.85 8.55 -17.95
CA GLY A 74 -16.08 7.36 -17.55
C GLY A 74 -14.84 7.78 -16.79
N PHE A 75 -13.65 7.34 -17.20
CA PHE A 75 -12.38 7.89 -16.72
C PHE A 75 -11.55 8.51 -17.84
N CYS A 76 -12.13 8.79 -19.02
CA CYS A 76 -11.38 9.20 -20.21
C CYS A 76 -10.46 10.41 -19.96
N LYS A 77 -11.00 11.50 -19.38
CA LYS A 77 -10.21 12.71 -19.06
C LYS A 77 -9.14 12.46 -17.98
N PRO A 78 -9.45 11.82 -16.83
CA PRO A 78 -8.44 11.36 -15.88
C PRO A 78 -7.34 10.45 -16.49
N ASN A 79 -7.71 9.54 -17.38
CA ASN A 79 -6.78 8.64 -18.08
C ASN A 79 -5.87 9.43 -19.03
N ASP A 80 -6.40 10.42 -19.75
CA ASP A 80 -5.58 11.30 -20.61
C ASP A 80 -4.53 12.07 -19.79
N ARG A 81 -4.88 12.53 -18.58
CA ARG A 81 -3.90 13.12 -17.64
C ARG A 81 -2.86 12.11 -17.18
N THR A 82 -3.28 10.88 -16.88
CA THR A 82 -2.38 9.79 -16.48
C THR A 82 -1.38 9.43 -17.59
N LEU A 83 -1.83 9.36 -18.84
CA LEU A 83 -0.98 9.17 -20.01
C LEU A 83 0.03 10.32 -20.16
N ALA A 84 -0.41 11.57 -20.01
CA ALA A 84 0.47 12.75 -20.05
C ALA A 84 1.51 12.74 -18.92
N HIS A 85 1.16 12.26 -17.72
CA HIS A 85 2.14 12.05 -16.64
C HIS A 85 3.18 10.98 -17.01
N GLY A 86 2.75 9.89 -17.66
CA GLY A 86 3.66 8.87 -18.16
C GLY A 86 4.68 9.43 -19.17
N GLU A 87 4.20 10.20 -20.16
CA GLU A 87 5.03 10.88 -21.15
C GLU A 87 5.99 11.90 -20.50
N GLY A 88 5.46 12.78 -19.63
CA GLY A 88 6.23 13.80 -18.93
C GLY A 88 7.34 13.24 -18.03
N SER A 89 7.12 12.03 -17.49
CA SER A 89 8.11 11.31 -16.67
C SER A 89 9.15 10.54 -17.49
N LYS A 90 9.07 10.58 -18.83
CA LYS A 90 9.92 9.84 -19.76
C LYS A 90 9.90 8.33 -19.50
N GLY A 91 8.72 7.79 -19.19
CA GLY A 91 8.50 6.36 -18.96
C GLY A 91 8.84 5.88 -17.54
N ARG A 92 9.21 6.77 -16.61
CA ARG A 92 9.42 6.41 -15.20
C ARG A 92 8.11 6.11 -14.48
N LEU A 93 7.06 6.86 -14.80
CA LEU A 93 5.70 6.58 -14.38
C LEU A 93 5.01 5.81 -15.51
N ILE A 94 4.50 4.62 -15.19
CA ILE A 94 3.89 3.71 -16.16
C ILE A 94 2.37 3.81 -16.02
N PRO A 95 1.67 4.38 -17.01
CA PRO A 95 0.25 4.67 -16.90
C PRO A 95 -0.60 3.40 -17.00
N PHE A 96 -1.55 3.24 -16.08
CA PHE A 96 -2.62 2.25 -16.15
C PHE A 96 -3.93 2.94 -16.47
N VAL A 97 -4.74 2.31 -17.33
CA VAL A 97 -6.09 2.79 -17.63
C VAL A 97 -7.04 2.39 -16.51
N ARG A 98 -7.69 3.36 -15.89
CA ARG A 98 -8.78 3.10 -14.93
C ARG A 98 -10.09 2.98 -15.70
N LEU A 99 -10.89 1.96 -15.39
CA LEU A 99 -12.13 1.66 -16.14
C LEU A 99 -13.40 1.88 -15.32
N ASP A 100 -14.40 2.50 -15.93
CA ASP A 100 -15.78 2.48 -15.43
C ASP A 100 -16.56 1.41 -16.18
N LEU A 101 -17.05 0.38 -15.49
CA LEU A 101 -17.78 -0.72 -16.13
C LEU A 101 -19.18 -0.30 -16.63
N THR A 102 -19.72 0.81 -16.13
CA THR A 102 -21.05 1.34 -16.53
C THR A 102 -21.02 2.18 -17.80
N ALA A 103 -19.82 2.57 -18.26
CA ALA A 103 -19.58 3.31 -19.49
C ALA A 103 -19.22 2.37 -20.66
N SER A 104 -18.21 2.72 -21.46
CA SER A 104 -17.61 1.89 -22.50
C SER A 104 -16.22 1.36 -22.07
N PRO A 105 -16.12 0.43 -21.10
CA PRO A 105 -14.84 0.02 -20.51
C PRO A 105 -13.87 -0.59 -21.52
N ILE A 106 -14.37 -1.35 -22.50
CA ILE A 106 -13.52 -2.01 -23.51
C ILE A 106 -12.98 -1.02 -24.53
N ASP A 107 -13.79 -0.07 -24.98
CA ASP A 107 -13.36 0.96 -25.92
C ASP A 107 -12.31 1.87 -25.27
N GLU A 108 -12.52 2.27 -24.02
CA GLU A 108 -11.57 3.07 -23.27
C GLU A 108 -10.27 2.30 -22.98
N ALA A 109 -10.37 1.03 -22.60
CA ALA A 109 -9.19 0.19 -22.41
C ALA A 109 -8.36 0.09 -23.70
N ARG A 110 -9.00 -0.23 -24.83
CA ARG A 110 -8.32 -0.30 -26.14
C ARG A 110 -7.66 1.03 -26.49
N ARG A 111 -8.40 2.13 -26.39
CA ARG A 111 -7.90 3.47 -26.68
C ARG A 111 -6.69 3.81 -25.83
N ALA A 112 -6.78 3.65 -24.50
CA ALA A 112 -5.70 4.04 -23.61
C ALA A 112 -4.46 3.15 -23.79
N LEU A 113 -4.64 1.84 -24.00
CA LEU A 113 -3.54 0.91 -24.29
C LEU A 113 -2.87 1.24 -25.63
N ASP A 114 -3.63 1.61 -26.66
CA ASP A 114 -3.10 2.07 -27.95
C ASP A 114 -2.33 3.40 -27.83
N LEU A 115 -2.70 4.24 -26.85
CA LEU A 115 -2.03 5.50 -26.53
C LEU A 115 -0.86 5.34 -25.55
N GLY A 116 -0.54 4.13 -25.10
CA GLY A 116 0.64 3.84 -24.30
C GLY A 116 0.39 3.49 -22.83
N ALA A 117 -0.87 3.32 -22.40
CA ALA A 117 -1.13 2.64 -21.13
C ALA A 117 -0.57 1.21 -21.15
N ARG A 118 -0.06 0.75 -20.01
CA ARG A 118 0.63 -0.55 -19.87
C ARG A 118 0.02 -1.43 -18.78
N GLY A 119 -1.20 -1.14 -18.36
CA GLY A 119 -1.94 -1.91 -17.36
C GLY A 119 -3.36 -1.40 -17.20
N ILE A 120 -4.18 -2.15 -16.49
CA ILE A 120 -5.59 -1.84 -16.23
C ILE A 120 -5.80 -1.71 -14.72
N LYS A 121 -6.49 -0.66 -14.28
CA LYS A 121 -6.88 -0.44 -12.88
C LYS A 121 -8.38 -0.65 -12.68
N LEU A 122 -8.70 -1.53 -11.74
CA LEU A 122 -10.05 -1.83 -11.30
C LEU A 122 -10.23 -1.53 -9.81
N HIS A 123 -11.39 -0.98 -9.45
CA HIS A 123 -11.76 -0.64 -8.08
C HIS A 123 -13.26 -0.94 -7.83
N PRO A 124 -13.62 -2.17 -7.45
CA PRO A 124 -15.03 -2.62 -7.37
C PRO A 124 -15.91 -1.73 -6.49
N ARG A 125 -15.40 -1.26 -5.34
CA ARG A 125 -16.11 -0.34 -4.44
C ARG A 125 -16.37 1.04 -5.06
N ALA A 126 -15.33 1.73 -5.52
CA ALA A 126 -15.45 3.08 -6.07
C ALA A 126 -16.24 3.11 -7.39
N GLN A 127 -16.16 2.02 -8.16
CA GLN A 127 -16.80 1.87 -9.46
C GLN A 127 -18.12 1.06 -9.38
N ALA A 128 -18.58 0.76 -8.17
CA ALA A 128 -19.86 0.12 -7.86
C ALA A 128 -20.18 -1.14 -8.68
N PHE A 129 -19.22 -2.08 -8.77
CA PHE A 129 -19.44 -3.38 -9.43
C PHE A 129 -19.04 -4.56 -8.52
N ALA A 130 -19.64 -5.72 -8.80
CA ALA A 130 -19.33 -6.98 -8.15
C ALA A 130 -18.39 -7.84 -9.01
N LEU A 131 -17.68 -8.79 -8.41
CA LEU A 131 -16.66 -9.57 -9.12
C LEU A 131 -17.25 -10.65 -10.05
N ASP A 132 -18.56 -10.92 -9.95
CA ASP A 132 -19.33 -11.77 -10.86
C ASP A 132 -19.92 -10.99 -12.06
N ASP A 133 -19.60 -9.70 -12.18
CA ASP A 133 -20.05 -8.87 -13.31
C ASP A 133 -19.51 -9.41 -14.64
N GLU A 134 -20.42 -9.78 -15.55
CA GLU A 134 -20.09 -10.38 -16.84
C GLU A 134 -19.16 -9.50 -17.70
N ARG A 135 -19.15 -8.18 -17.46
CA ARG A 135 -18.28 -7.22 -18.16
C ARG A 135 -16.81 -7.36 -17.79
N LEU A 136 -16.48 -8.01 -16.67
CA LEU A 136 -15.09 -8.26 -16.26
C LEU A 136 -14.41 -9.31 -17.15
N GLY A 137 -15.16 -10.28 -17.67
CA GLY A 137 -14.60 -11.31 -18.56
C GLY A 137 -13.86 -10.70 -19.76
N PRO A 138 -14.52 -9.87 -20.58
CA PRO A 138 -13.88 -9.16 -21.69
C PRO A 138 -12.70 -8.27 -21.28
N VAL A 139 -12.71 -7.67 -20.08
CA VAL A 139 -11.59 -6.87 -19.57
C VAL A 139 -10.36 -7.75 -19.30
N PHE A 140 -10.56 -8.91 -18.69
CA PHE A 140 -9.48 -9.88 -18.44
C PHE A 140 -8.95 -10.49 -19.75
N GLU A 141 -9.85 -10.84 -20.68
CA GLU A 141 -9.48 -11.35 -22.01
C GLU A 141 -8.61 -10.32 -22.76
N LEU A 142 -8.98 -9.04 -22.73
CA LEU A 142 -8.19 -7.96 -23.33
C LEU A 142 -6.83 -7.78 -22.66
N ALA A 143 -6.75 -7.90 -21.33
CA ALA A 143 -5.48 -7.81 -20.60
C ALA A 143 -4.51 -8.92 -21.01
N VAL A 144 -5.02 -10.15 -21.19
CA VAL A 144 -4.25 -11.29 -21.71
C VAL A 144 -3.83 -11.05 -23.16
N GLU A 145 -4.75 -10.63 -24.04
CA GLU A 145 -4.47 -10.32 -25.45
C GLU A 145 -3.34 -9.28 -25.58
N ARG A 146 -3.36 -8.25 -24.73
CA ARG A 146 -2.39 -7.15 -24.75
C ARG A 146 -1.14 -7.41 -23.92
N GLY A 147 -1.09 -8.50 -23.15
CA GLY A 147 0.02 -8.84 -22.28
C GLY A 147 0.27 -7.82 -21.17
N VAL A 148 -0.78 -7.17 -20.65
CA VAL A 148 -0.68 -6.13 -19.62
C VAL A 148 -1.27 -6.60 -18.28
N PRO A 149 -0.70 -6.18 -17.13
CA PRO A 149 -1.25 -6.50 -15.83
C PRO A 149 -2.57 -5.78 -15.53
N ILE A 150 -3.39 -6.43 -14.71
CA ILE A 150 -4.54 -5.82 -14.03
C ILE A 150 -4.15 -5.60 -12.58
N LEU A 151 -4.36 -4.38 -12.06
CA LEU A 151 -4.35 -4.12 -10.62
C LEU A 151 -5.79 -3.93 -10.14
N ILE A 152 -6.23 -4.77 -9.20
CA ILE A 152 -7.58 -4.72 -8.64
C ILE A 152 -7.54 -4.38 -7.15
N HIS A 153 -8.44 -3.49 -6.71
CA HIS A 153 -8.59 -3.18 -5.30
C HIS A 153 -9.07 -4.42 -4.52
N GLY A 154 -8.29 -4.87 -3.53
CA GLY A 154 -8.62 -5.97 -2.61
C GLY A 154 -8.66 -5.53 -1.14
N GLY A 155 -8.91 -4.24 -0.89
CA GLY A 155 -8.84 -3.63 0.43
C GLY A 155 -10.19 -3.46 1.14
N ARG A 156 -10.17 -2.67 2.21
CA ARG A 156 -11.33 -2.41 3.09
C ARG A 156 -12.60 -2.01 2.33
N GLY A 157 -13.75 -2.43 2.87
CA GLY A 157 -15.06 -2.01 2.38
C GLY A 157 -15.57 -2.80 1.17
N LEU A 158 -14.94 -3.92 0.85
CA LEU A 158 -15.47 -4.93 -0.06
C LEU A 158 -16.09 -6.11 0.71
N PRO A 159 -17.11 -6.77 0.15
CA PRO A 159 -17.50 -8.10 0.60
C PRO A 159 -16.39 -9.13 0.26
N PRO A 160 -16.53 -10.41 0.68
CA PRO A 160 -15.70 -11.49 0.15
C PRO A 160 -15.70 -11.51 -1.39
N ILE A 161 -14.53 -11.66 -2.00
CA ILE A 161 -14.32 -11.56 -3.46
C ILE A 161 -13.56 -12.75 -4.06
N ALA A 162 -13.00 -13.64 -3.23
CA ALA A 162 -12.00 -14.60 -3.67
C ALA A 162 -12.52 -15.61 -4.68
N GLU A 163 -13.75 -16.10 -4.52
CA GLU A 163 -14.34 -17.11 -5.40
C GLU A 163 -14.54 -16.59 -6.82
N ASN A 164 -15.13 -15.40 -6.95
CA ASN A 164 -15.36 -14.78 -8.26
C ASN A 164 -14.05 -14.37 -8.93
N LEU A 165 -13.08 -13.88 -8.15
CA LEU A 165 -11.76 -13.53 -8.67
C LEU A 165 -10.98 -14.78 -9.14
N GLU A 166 -11.07 -15.90 -8.41
CA GLU A 166 -10.53 -17.19 -8.85
C GLU A 166 -11.16 -17.65 -10.17
N ALA A 167 -12.48 -17.53 -10.32
CA ALA A 167 -13.15 -17.88 -11.56
C ALA A 167 -12.63 -17.06 -12.76
N LEU A 168 -12.42 -15.75 -12.57
CA LEU A 168 -11.83 -14.88 -13.60
C LEU A 168 -10.39 -15.27 -13.94
N VAL A 169 -9.55 -15.55 -12.94
CA VAL A 169 -8.16 -15.98 -13.15
C VAL A 169 -8.10 -17.32 -13.88
N ARG A 170 -8.92 -18.30 -13.48
CA ARG A 170 -8.94 -19.64 -14.12
C ARG A 170 -9.47 -19.61 -15.56
N ARG A 171 -10.41 -18.71 -15.87
CA ARG A 171 -10.93 -18.53 -17.23
C ARG A 171 -9.92 -17.87 -18.16
N ASN A 172 -9.02 -17.05 -17.62
CA ASN A 172 -8.09 -16.23 -18.40
C ASN A 172 -6.64 -16.66 -18.15
N GLU A 173 -6.28 -17.82 -18.67
CA GLU A 173 -4.92 -18.36 -18.54
C GLU A 173 -3.88 -17.35 -19.06
N GLY A 174 -2.82 -17.12 -18.26
CA GLY A 174 -1.78 -16.15 -18.57
C GLY A 174 -2.04 -14.72 -18.09
N VAL A 175 -3.18 -14.44 -17.44
CA VAL A 175 -3.43 -13.11 -16.85
C VAL A 175 -2.38 -12.78 -15.79
N ARG A 176 -1.92 -11.53 -15.80
CA ARG A 176 -1.12 -10.95 -14.70
C ARG A 176 -2.04 -10.12 -13.83
N LEU A 177 -2.22 -10.52 -12.58
CA LEU A 177 -3.14 -9.88 -11.64
C LEU A 177 -2.38 -9.42 -10.40
N ILE A 178 -2.53 -8.15 -10.02
CA ILE A 178 -2.03 -7.60 -8.77
C ILE A 178 -3.24 -7.28 -7.89
N ILE A 179 -3.33 -7.93 -6.74
CA ILE A 179 -4.39 -7.74 -5.74
C ILE A 179 -3.87 -6.74 -4.72
N ALA A 180 -4.53 -5.60 -4.66
CA ALA A 180 -4.08 -4.51 -3.80
C ALA A 180 -4.41 -4.72 -2.32
N HIS A 181 -3.63 -4.04 -1.48
CA HIS A 181 -3.79 -3.94 -0.04
C HIS A 181 -3.72 -5.28 0.67
N ALA A 182 -2.75 -6.12 0.30
CA ALA A 182 -2.60 -7.48 0.80
C ALA A 182 -3.85 -8.39 0.65
N GLY A 183 -4.86 -7.96 -0.12
CA GLY A 183 -6.14 -8.66 -0.21
C GLY A 183 -6.95 -8.65 1.09
N ILE A 184 -6.75 -7.70 2.01
CA ILE A 184 -7.39 -7.71 3.35
C ILE A 184 -8.93 -7.80 3.34
N ALA A 185 -9.61 -7.49 2.23
CA ALA A 185 -11.05 -7.71 2.08
C ALA A 185 -11.47 -9.16 2.33
N ASP A 186 -10.63 -10.11 1.92
CA ASP A 186 -10.93 -11.54 1.89
C ASP A 186 -9.64 -12.37 1.94
N MET A 187 -8.67 -11.92 2.74
CA MET A 187 -7.26 -12.33 2.65
C MET A 187 -7.08 -13.84 2.75
N ALA A 188 -7.68 -14.49 3.74
CA ALA A 188 -7.52 -15.93 3.94
C ALA A 188 -8.05 -16.74 2.73
N ALA A 189 -9.19 -16.33 2.15
CA ALA A 189 -9.75 -17.01 0.98
C ALA A 189 -8.97 -16.68 -0.30
N LEU A 190 -8.55 -15.42 -0.48
CA LEU A 190 -7.72 -15.00 -1.61
C LEU A 190 -6.37 -15.72 -1.61
N ALA A 191 -5.68 -15.75 -0.48
CA ALA A 191 -4.42 -16.45 -0.33
C ALA A 191 -4.59 -17.97 -0.53
N GLY A 192 -5.64 -18.56 0.04
CA GLY A 192 -5.92 -19.99 -0.10
C GLY A 192 -6.29 -20.43 -1.53
N ARG A 193 -6.92 -19.56 -2.32
CA ARG A 193 -7.36 -19.86 -3.69
C ARG A 193 -6.36 -19.44 -4.77
N LEU A 194 -5.67 -18.33 -4.56
CA LEU A 194 -4.81 -17.68 -5.55
C LEU A 194 -3.32 -17.75 -5.21
N GLY A 195 -2.98 -18.10 -3.97
CA GLY A 195 -1.62 -18.48 -3.59
C GLY A 195 -1.18 -19.72 -4.38
N GLY A 196 0.02 -19.69 -4.92
CA GLY A 196 0.58 -20.72 -5.78
C GLY A 196 0.16 -20.63 -7.26
N ILE A 197 -0.62 -19.64 -7.68
CA ILE A 197 -0.95 -19.41 -9.10
C ILE A 197 0.07 -18.45 -9.73
N PRO A 198 0.91 -18.89 -10.70
CA PRO A 198 1.84 -18.00 -11.39
C PRO A 198 1.11 -16.86 -12.10
N GLY A 199 1.63 -15.63 -11.98
CA GLY A 199 1.02 -14.43 -12.57
C GLY A 199 0.03 -13.71 -11.64
N VAL A 200 -0.36 -14.31 -10.51
CA VAL A 200 -1.10 -13.59 -9.45
C VAL A 200 -0.12 -13.04 -8.41
N TYR A 201 -0.30 -11.79 -8.03
CA TYR A 201 0.52 -11.06 -7.07
C TYR A 201 -0.35 -10.36 -6.03
N PHE A 202 0.20 -10.10 -4.86
CA PHE A 202 -0.38 -9.31 -3.79
C PHE A 202 0.54 -8.15 -3.47
N ASP A 203 -0.01 -6.94 -3.40
CA ASP A 203 0.79 -5.77 -3.05
C ASP A 203 0.87 -5.55 -1.53
N THR A 204 1.91 -4.81 -1.09
CA THR A 204 2.15 -4.55 0.33
C THR A 204 1.45 -3.30 0.88
N SER A 205 0.53 -2.68 0.13
CA SER A 205 -0.08 -1.38 0.50
C SER A 205 -1.15 -1.47 1.59
N VAL A 206 -0.71 -1.83 2.79
CA VAL A 206 -1.52 -1.90 4.02
C VAL A 206 -0.77 -1.24 5.16
N TRP A 207 -1.50 -0.70 6.14
CA TRP A 207 -0.89 -0.04 7.31
C TRP A 207 -0.44 -1.04 8.39
N SER A 208 -0.94 -2.28 8.32
CA SER A 208 -0.85 -3.29 9.37
C SER A 208 0.26 -4.29 9.08
N ALA A 209 1.28 -4.32 9.95
CA ALA A 209 2.33 -5.34 9.89
C ALA A 209 1.76 -6.76 10.13
N LEU A 210 0.71 -6.90 10.94
CA LEU A 210 0.06 -8.19 11.17
C LEU A 210 -0.59 -8.75 9.90
N ASP A 211 -1.24 -7.92 9.10
CA ASP A 211 -1.83 -8.37 7.83
C ASP A 211 -0.75 -8.82 6.83
N LEU A 212 0.39 -8.12 6.78
CA LEU A 212 1.53 -8.55 5.96
C LEU A 212 2.11 -9.87 6.44
N LEU A 213 2.30 -10.06 7.75
CA LEU A 213 2.79 -11.33 8.31
C LEU A 213 1.83 -12.48 8.02
N ASP A 214 0.52 -12.24 8.11
CA ASP A 214 -0.50 -13.23 7.80
C ASP A 214 -0.53 -13.59 6.30
N LEU A 215 -0.36 -12.60 5.44
CA LEU A 215 -0.21 -12.81 4.00
C LEU A 215 1.06 -13.64 3.69
N PHE A 216 2.22 -13.25 4.22
CA PHE A 216 3.51 -13.88 3.90
C PHE A 216 3.54 -15.37 4.27
N ARG A 217 2.88 -15.75 5.38
CA ARG A 217 2.77 -17.17 5.77
C ARG A 217 1.81 -18.00 4.89
N GLN A 218 1.03 -17.36 4.02
CA GLN A 218 0.02 -18.02 3.18
C GLN A 218 0.36 -18.01 1.69
N VAL A 219 1.13 -17.04 1.19
CA VAL A 219 1.52 -16.97 -0.23
C VAL A 219 3.05 -17.00 -0.42
N PRO A 220 3.54 -17.60 -1.51
CA PRO A 220 4.94 -17.55 -1.90
C PRO A 220 5.51 -16.12 -1.93
N PRO A 221 6.75 -15.89 -1.45
CA PRO A 221 7.41 -14.59 -1.51
C PRO A 221 7.45 -13.98 -2.92
N GLU A 222 7.54 -14.82 -3.95
CA GLU A 222 7.60 -14.39 -5.34
C GLU A 222 6.27 -13.80 -5.86
N GLN A 223 5.17 -13.99 -5.12
CA GLN A 223 3.88 -13.36 -5.38
C GLN A 223 3.71 -12.02 -4.64
N ILE A 224 4.67 -11.57 -3.84
CA ILE A 224 4.57 -10.29 -3.13
C ILE A 224 5.28 -9.20 -3.93
N VAL A 225 4.62 -8.06 -4.09
CA VAL A 225 5.16 -6.86 -4.75
C VAL A 225 5.00 -5.63 -3.87
N TYR A 226 6.03 -4.79 -3.83
CA TYR A 226 5.99 -3.59 -3.01
C TYR A 226 5.03 -2.53 -3.57
N ALA A 227 4.25 -1.93 -2.68
CA ALA A 227 3.34 -0.84 -2.99
C ALA A 227 3.22 0.16 -1.83
N SER A 228 3.17 1.46 -2.15
CA SER A 228 2.90 2.50 -1.15
C SER A 228 1.44 2.93 -1.06
N ASP A 229 0.67 2.81 -2.16
CA ASP A 229 -0.65 3.45 -2.29
C ASP A 229 -0.59 4.98 -2.11
N TYR A 230 0.50 5.62 -2.57
CA TYR A 230 0.58 7.09 -2.63
C TYR A 230 -0.66 7.64 -3.37
N PRO A 231 -1.35 8.69 -2.88
CA PRO A 231 -0.99 9.57 -1.75
C PRO A 231 -1.52 9.13 -0.38
N TYR A 232 -2.15 7.96 -0.26
CA TYR A 232 -2.67 7.44 1.01
C TYR A 232 -1.54 6.97 1.92
N GLY A 233 -0.64 6.12 1.41
CA GLY A 233 0.59 5.75 2.11
C GLY A 233 1.70 6.80 2.00
N ARG A 234 2.72 6.64 2.86
CA ARG A 234 3.84 7.57 3.01
C ARG A 234 5.15 6.84 3.23
N GLN A 235 6.24 7.52 2.91
CA GLN A 235 7.59 7.12 3.28
C GLN A 235 8.05 7.86 4.55
N PRO A 236 8.90 7.23 5.38
CA PRO A 236 9.50 5.89 5.21
C PRO A 236 8.57 4.74 5.64
N ASN A 237 7.36 5.03 6.15
CA ASN A 237 6.46 4.05 6.75
C ASN A 237 6.17 2.82 5.87
N SER A 238 5.79 3.02 4.61
CA SER A 238 5.39 1.91 3.74
C SER A 238 6.57 0.98 3.40
N LEU A 239 7.77 1.53 3.20
CA LEU A 239 8.98 0.73 3.03
C LEU A 239 9.36 0.00 4.32
N LEU A 240 9.37 0.70 5.46
CA LEU A 240 9.73 0.11 6.75
C LEU A 240 8.78 -1.02 7.16
N VAL A 241 7.46 -0.83 7.03
CA VAL A 241 6.48 -1.89 7.35
C VAL A 241 6.67 -3.10 6.43
N SER A 242 6.94 -2.89 5.14
CA SER A 242 7.18 -3.97 4.18
C SER A 242 8.46 -4.74 4.50
N ILE A 243 9.57 -4.03 4.71
CA ILE A 243 10.90 -4.62 4.94
C ILE A 243 10.96 -5.33 6.29
N ARG A 244 10.55 -4.67 7.37
CA ARG A 244 10.62 -5.26 8.73
C ARG A 244 9.69 -6.45 8.87
N SER A 245 8.47 -6.40 8.30
CA SER A 245 7.55 -7.55 8.30
C SER A 245 8.09 -8.72 7.46
N ALA A 246 8.71 -8.44 6.30
CA ALA A 246 9.30 -9.48 5.46
C ALA A 246 10.51 -10.14 6.13
N ARG A 247 11.41 -9.36 6.73
CA ARG A 247 12.53 -9.89 7.55
C ARG A 247 12.00 -10.73 8.72
N LEU A 248 10.94 -10.27 9.38
CA LEU A 248 10.30 -10.99 10.48
C LEU A 248 9.70 -12.33 10.02
N ALA A 249 9.13 -12.39 8.81
CA ALA A 249 8.65 -13.62 8.17
C ALA A 249 9.77 -14.54 7.66
N GLY A 250 11.02 -14.07 7.62
CA GLY A 250 12.19 -14.86 7.22
C GLY A 250 12.64 -14.62 5.77
N PHE A 251 12.30 -13.49 5.17
CA PHE A 251 12.82 -13.13 3.85
C PHE A 251 14.31 -12.79 3.98
N ASP A 252 15.11 -13.39 3.11
CA ASP A 252 16.50 -12.99 2.87
C ASP A 252 16.57 -11.77 1.95
N ASP A 253 17.77 -11.25 1.75
CA ASP A 253 17.99 -10.06 0.94
C ASP A 253 17.63 -10.27 -0.56
N ASP A 254 17.71 -11.50 -1.08
CA ASP A 254 17.29 -11.80 -2.46
C ASP A 254 15.78 -11.68 -2.62
N ARG A 255 15.01 -12.24 -1.67
CA ARG A 255 13.55 -12.12 -1.64
C ARG A 255 13.11 -10.69 -1.36
N LEU A 256 13.82 -9.95 -0.52
CA LEU A 256 13.56 -8.53 -0.33
C LEU A 256 13.78 -7.74 -1.63
N ARG A 257 14.87 -7.99 -2.37
CA ARG A 257 15.10 -7.36 -3.68
C ARG A 257 14.00 -7.70 -4.68
N ALA A 258 13.56 -8.94 -4.72
CA ALA A 258 12.44 -9.36 -5.57
C ALA A 258 11.15 -8.60 -5.22
N MET A 259 10.77 -8.61 -3.94
CA MET A 259 9.58 -7.92 -3.43
C MET A 259 9.61 -6.41 -3.68
N LEU A 260 10.74 -5.74 -3.40
CA LEU A 260 10.88 -4.28 -3.47
C LEU A 260 10.84 -3.72 -4.89
N GLY A 261 11.04 -4.54 -5.91
CA GLY A 261 10.91 -4.11 -7.29
C GLY A 261 11.40 -5.10 -8.34
N GLY A 262 12.18 -6.13 -7.98
CA GLY A 262 12.65 -7.13 -8.93
C GLY A 262 11.50 -7.85 -9.67
N THR A 263 10.45 -8.26 -8.94
CA THR A 263 9.26 -8.87 -9.54
C THR A 263 8.50 -7.87 -10.42
N ALA A 264 8.34 -6.62 -9.96
CA ALA A 264 7.66 -5.58 -10.72
C ALA A 264 8.40 -5.23 -12.02
N ARG A 265 9.75 -5.27 -12.00
CA ARG A 265 10.58 -5.10 -13.19
C ARG A 265 10.28 -6.15 -14.25
N GLY A 266 10.21 -7.44 -13.87
CA GLY A 266 9.82 -8.51 -14.78
C GLY A 266 8.40 -8.33 -15.34
N ILE A 267 7.46 -7.79 -14.53
CA ILE A 267 6.13 -7.43 -15.01
C ILE A 267 6.21 -6.35 -16.12
N VAL A 268 6.99 -5.30 -15.91
CA VAL A 268 7.19 -4.19 -16.87
C VAL A 268 7.83 -4.66 -18.18
N GLU A 269 8.85 -5.51 -18.05
CA GLU A 269 9.65 -6.05 -19.16
C GLU A 269 8.93 -7.18 -19.92
N GLY A 270 7.78 -7.65 -19.42
CA GLY A 270 7.02 -8.72 -20.06
C GLY A 270 7.59 -10.11 -19.79
N GLU A 271 8.49 -10.26 -18.82
CA GLU A 271 9.12 -11.54 -18.47
C GLU A 271 8.10 -12.55 -17.91
N PRO A 272 8.31 -13.87 -18.09
CA PRO A 272 7.47 -14.88 -17.46
C PRO A 272 7.41 -14.71 -15.94
N PRO A 273 6.28 -15.07 -15.27
CA PRO A 273 6.20 -15.05 -13.82
C PRO A 273 7.32 -15.88 -13.17
N PRO A 274 7.84 -15.46 -12.01
CA PRO A 274 8.88 -16.20 -11.30
C PRO A 274 8.39 -17.60 -10.89
N THR A 275 9.33 -18.52 -10.70
CA THR A 275 9.01 -19.84 -10.13
C THR A 275 8.63 -19.67 -8.67
N LEU A 276 7.44 -20.13 -8.31
CA LEU A 276 6.91 -19.96 -6.96
C LEU A 276 7.54 -20.96 -5.99
N THR A 277 7.92 -20.48 -4.81
CA THR A 277 8.41 -21.32 -3.71
C THR A 277 7.33 -21.53 -2.65
N LYS A 278 7.69 -22.04 -1.47
CA LYS A 278 6.74 -22.17 -0.37
C LYS A 278 6.59 -20.83 0.37
N PRO A 279 5.39 -20.51 0.89
CA PRO A 279 5.21 -19.38 1.80
C PRO A 279 6.18 -19.42 2.98
N LEU A 280 6.48 -18.24 3.54
CA LEU A 280 7.40 -18.05 4.65
C LEU A 280 6.72 -17.37 5.83
N GLY A 281 7.13 -17.70 7.05
CA GLY A 281 6.58 -17.10 8.27
C GLY A 281 5.85 -18.12 9.15
N GLY A 282 5.58 -17.71 10.39
CA GLY A 282 4.93 -18.55 11.38
C GLY A 282 3.42 -18.31 11.46
N SER A 283 2.68 -19.29 11.97
CA SER A 283 1.27 -19.15 12.34
C SER A 283 1.06 -18.46 13.70
N SER A 284 2.14 -17.99 14.33
CA SER A 284 2.12 -17.39 15.65
C SER A 284 3.19 -16.32 15.75
N LEU A 285 2.85 -15.20 16.39
CA LEU A 285 3.77 -14.12 16.72
C LEU A 285 4.09 -14.18 18.21
N PHE A 286 5.38 -14.32 18.53
CA PHE A 286 5.87 -14.27 19.90
C PHE A 286 6.46 -12.89 20.15
N GLN A 287 5.85 -12.15 21.09
CA GLN A 287 6.23 -10.79 21.44
C GLN A 287 6.09 -10.58 22.96
N PRO A 288 6.88 -9.68 23.57
CA PRO A 288 6.67 -9.31 24.97
C PRO A 288 5.26 -8.75 25.17
N LEU A 289 4.63 -9.05 26.32
CA LEU A 289 3.27 -8.59 26.62
C LEU A 289 3.13 -7.08 26.59
N THR A 290 4.19 -6.35 26.93
CA THR A 290 4.26 -4.89 26.88
C THR A 290 3.96 -4.37 25.47
N PHE A 291 4.60 -4.92 24.45
CA PHE A 291 4.37 -4.51 23.05
C PHE A 291 3.02 -4.97 22.50
N ALA A 292 2.53 -6.14 22.91
CA ALA A 292 1.16 -6.56 22.60
C ALA A 292 0.13 -5.56 23.11
N ARG A 293 0.31 -5.04 24.34
CA ARG A 293 -0.55 -4.01 24.94
C ARG A 293 -0.44 -2.68 24.21
N ILE A 294 0.76 -2.27 23.81
CA ILE A 294 0.98 -1.04 23.03
C ILE A 294 0.20 -1.12 21.72
N HIS A 295 0.38 -2.20 20.94
CA HIS A 295 -0.33 -2.42 19.68
C HIS A 295 -1.86 -2.43 19.87
N GLN A 296 -2.36 -3.08 20.92
CA GLN A 296 -3.79 -3.10 21.25
C GLN A 296 -4.33 -1.67 21.47
N TYR A 297 -3.64 -0.84 22.26
CA TYR A 297 -4.08 0.53 22.53
C TYR A 297 -3.96 1.42 21.29
N ILE A 298 -2.92 1.27 20.47
CA ILE A 298 -2.81 1.99 19.19
C ILE A 298 -3.97 1.60 18.26
N SER A 299 -4.29 0.31 18.16
CA SER A 299 -5.42 -0.18 17.34
C SER A 299 -6.76 0.42 17.75
N MET A 300 -6.94 0.75 19.04
CA MET A 300 -8.13 1.47 19.53
C MET A 300 -8.14 2.94 19.07
N ALA A 301 -6.97 3.57 18.90
CA ALA A 301 -6.84 4.97 18.49
C ALA A 301 -7.03 5.18 16.98
N VAL A 302 -6.57 4.24 16.15
CA VAL A 302 -6.53 4.37 14.69
C VAL A 302 -7.88 4.77 14.05
N PRO A 303 -9.03 4.14 14.39
CA PRO A 303 -10.31 4.54 13.80
C PRO A 303 -10.69 6.00 14.09
N MET A 304 -10.46 6.47 15.33
CA MET A 304 -10.74 7.86 15.69
C MET A 304 -9.83 8.82 14.91
N LEU A 305 -8.56 8.46 14.75
CA LEU A 305 -7.58 9.27 14.03
C LEU A 305 -7.97 9.42 12.55
N TRP A 306 -8.42 8.34 11.91
CA TRP A 306 -8.89 8.35 10.53
C TRP A 306 -10.20 9.11 10.34
N LEU A 307 -11.12 8.99 11.30
CA LEU A 307 -12.37 9.75 11.31
C LEU A 307 -12.18 11.21 11.80
N ARG A 308 -10.94 11.62 12.05
CA ARG A 308 -10.56 12.95 12.57
C ARG A 308 -11.32 13.31 13.86
N GLN A 309 -11.67 12.31 14.66
CA GLN A 309 -12.26 12.46 15.98
C GLN A 309 -11.17 12.69 17.01
N ARG A 310 -11.51 13.27 18.17
CA ARG A 310 -10.58 13.39 19.29
C ARG A 310 -10.32 12.01 19.92
N ASP A 311 -9.14 11.79 20.49
CA ASP A 311 -8.85 10.61 21.31
C ASP A 311 -9.56 10.68 22.68
N ALA A 312 -10.90 10.55 22.65
CA ALA A 312 -11.74 10.76 23.83
C ALA A 312 -11.54 9.72 24.93
N ILE A 313 -11.03 8.54 24.57
CA ILE A 313 -10.73 7.43 25.50
C ILE A 313 -9.28 7.42 25.98
N GLY A 314 -8.43 8.32 25.46
CA GLY A 314 -7.02 8.43 25.83
C GLY A 314 -6.17 7.23 25.43
N ALA A 315 -6.50 6.58 24.30
CA ALA A 315 -5.84 5.38 23.83
C ALA A 315 -4.35 5.57 23.57
N LEU A 316 -3.92 6.72 23.01
CA LEU A 316 -2.49 7.01 22.84
C LEU A 316 -1.76 7.16 24.18
N GLY A 317 -2.44 7.73 25.19
CA GLY A 317 -1.91 7.85 26.54
C GLY A 317 -1.72 6.48 27.21
N LEU A 318 -2.65 5.54 26.99
CA LEU A 318 -2.53 4.16 27.46
C LEU A 318 -1.35 3.44 26.80
N ALA A 319 -1.18 3.59 25.48
CA ALA A 319 -0.05 3.04 24.74
C ALA A 319 1.29 3.60 25.24
N ALA A 320 1.40 4.93 25.37
CA ALA A 320 2.60 5.59 25.90
C ALA A 320 2.91 5.17 27.35
N ASN A 321 1.89 4.95 28.19
CA ASN A 321 2.11 4.46 29.55
C ASN A 321 2.57 2.99 29.58
N ALA A 322 2.07 2.14 28.67
CA ALA A 322 2.51 0.75 28.57
C ALA A 322 4.01 0.67 28.20
N SER A 323 4.50 1.55 27.31
CA SER A 323 5.92 1.63 26.95
C SER A 323 6.87 2.11 28.05
N ARG A 324 6.40 2.33 29.28
CA ARG A 324 7.26 2.69 30.44
C ARG A 324 7.70 1.48 31.27
N GLU A 325 7.21 0.29 30.93
CA GLU A 325 7.62 -0.94 31.59
C GLU A 325 9.12 -1.20 31.36
N ARG A 326 9.81 -1.74 32.38
CA ARG A 326 11.23 -2.10 32.27
C ARG A 326 11.34 -3.57 31.90
N ASP A 327 11.15 -3.86 30.62
CA ASP A 327 11.07 -5.22 30.06
C ASP A 327 12.34 -5.66 29.30
N GLY A 328 13.38 -4.81 29.27
CA GLY A 328 14.63 -5.08 28.55
C GLY A 328 14.72 -4.41 27.18
N HIS A 329 13.65 -3.77 26.71
CA HIS A 329 13.57 -3.09 25.40
C HIS A 329 13.52 -1.57 25.57
N ALA A 330 14.52 -1.01 26.27
CA ALA A 330 14.54 0.40 26.62
C ALA A 330 14.56 1.32 25.40
N THR A 331 15.32 0.96 24.36
CA THR A 331 15.45 1.76 23.14
C THR A 331 14.13 1.84 22.37
N GLU A 332 13.50 0.70 22.11
CA GLU A 332 12.21 0.61 21.41
C GLU A 332 11.10 1.30 22.21
N SER A 333 11.12 1.15 23.54
CA SER A 333 10.21 1.83 24.45
C SER A 333 10.35 3.35 24.40
N GLU A 334 11.58 3.88 24.40
CA GLU A 334 11.84 5.32 24.27
C GLU A 334 11.39 5.88 22.91
N GLN A 335 11.68 5.15 21.83
CA GLN A 335 11.22 5.51 20.48
C GLN A 335 9.69 5.58 20.40
N ILE A 336 8.99 4.58 20.92
CA ILE A 336 7.52 4.55 20.96
C ILE A 336 6.98 5.74 21.77
N GLN A 337 7.58 6.05 22.93
CA GLN A 337 7.16 7.19 23.74
C GLN A 337 7.29 8.51 22.98
N GLU A 338 8.41 8.75 22.32
CA GLU A 338 8.65 9.98 21.56
C GLU A 338 7.65 10.14 20.40
N LEU A 339 7.42 9.06 19.64
CA LEU A 339 6.46 9.01 18.55
C LEU A 339 5.04 9.30 19.03
N LEU A 340 4.58 8.59 20.07
CA LEU A 340 3.20 8.71 20.56
C LEU A 340 2.94 10.04 21.27
N ALA A 341 3.91 10.56 22.03
CA ALA A 341 3.79 11.88 22.65
C ALA A 341 3.68 12.98 21.58
N THR A 342 4.53 12.93 20.55
CA THR A 342 4.48 13.90 19.45
C THR A 342 3.19 13.79 18.64
N ALA A 343 2.73 12.56 18.37
CA ALA A 343 1.46 12.33 17.68
C ALA A 343 0.27 12.85 18.49
N GLY A 344 0.28 12.64 19.82
CA GLY A 344 -0.75 13.12 20.72
C GLY A 344 -0.87 14.64 20.74
N GLU A 345 0.26 15.36 20.80
CA GLU A 345 0.28 16.83 20.72
C GLU A 345 -0.30 17.33 19.39
N LEU A 346 0.16 16.78 18.26
CA LEU A 346 -0.36 17.12 16.92
C LEU A 346 -1.87 16.90 16.82
N TRP A 347 -2.36 15.77 17.33
CA TRP A 347 -3.77 15.43 17.28
C TRP A 347 -4.63 16.34 18.16
N GLN A 348 -4.12 16.78 19.31
CA GLN A 348 -4.79 17.74 20.19
C GLN A 348 -4.87 19.16 19.58
N GLU A 349 -3.84 19.58 18.85
CA GLU A 349 -3.79 20.88 18.18
C GLU A 349 -4.68 20.96 16.94
N ALA A 350 -4.88 19.83 16.24
CA ALA A 350 -5.57 19.76 14.95
C ALA A 350 -6.95 20.46 14.86
N PRO A 351 -7.84 20.44 15.89
CA PRO A 351 -9.14 21.12 15.81
C PRO A 351 -9.05 22.65 15.71
N GLU A 352 -7.95 23.26 16.15
CA GLU A 352 -7.77 24.72 16.20
C GLU A 352 -7.12 25.29 14.93
N LEU A 353 -6.75 24.43 13.97
CA LEU A 353 -6.03 24.78 12.76
C LEU A 353 -6.96 25.07 11.58
N THR A 354 -6.42 25.75 10.56
CA THR A 354 -7.06 25.85 9.25
C THR A 354 -7.24 24.46 8.61
N GLU A 355 -8.12 24.31 7.62
CA GLU A 355 -8.31 22.99 6.97
C GLU A 355 -7.01 22.41 6.41
N ASP A 356 -6.23 23.22 5.69
CA ASP A 356 -4.99 22.79 5.04
C ASP A 356 -3.91 22.40 6.06
N ASP A 357 -3.76 23.21 7.12
CA ASP A 357 -2.84 22.91 8.21
C ASP A 357 -3.27 21.67 8.99
N ARG A 358 -4.58 21.52 9.23
CA ARG A 358 -5.16 20.36 9.90
C ARG A 358 -4.91 19.07 9.13
N VAL A 359 -5.09 19.07 7.81
CA VAL A 359 -4.77 17.90 6.97
C VAL A 359 -3.29 17.54 7.10
N THR A 360 -2.41 18.54 7.07
CA THR A 360 -0.96 18.33 7.21
C THR A 360 -0.59 17.73 8.56
N VAL A 361 -1.11 18.32 9.64
CA VAL A 361 -0.88 17.90 11.03
C VAL A 361 -1.45 16.51 11.32
N MET A 362 -2.69 16.24 10.89
CA MET A 362 -3.30 14.92 11.08
C MET A 362 -2.55 13.82 10.32
N ARG A 363 -2.08 14.11 9.10
CA ARG A 363 -1.28 13.13 8.34
C ARG A 363 0.09 12.88 8.99
N ALA A 364 0.70 13.88 9.62
CA ALA A 364 1.91 13.68 10.42
C ALA A 364 1.62 12.84 11.68
N ALA A 365 0.51 13.10 12.39
CA ALA A 365 0.11 12.29 13.55
C ALA A 365 -0.10 10.81 13.17
N ILE A 366 -0.84 10.52 12.09
CA ILE A 366 -1.01 9.16 11.54
C ILE A 366 0.34 8.51 11.23
N GLN A 367 1.26 9.27 10.64
CA GLN A 367 2.57 8.78 10.29
C GLN A 367 3.37 8.32 11.51
N LEU A 368 3.37 9.10 12.59
CA LEU A 368 4.07 8.76 13.83
C LEU A 368 3.41 7.59 14.56
N VAL A 369 2.06 7.55 14.62
CA VAL A 369 1.31 6.43 15.22
C VAL A 369 1.62 5.12 14.49
N ASN A 370 1.65 5.14 13.16
CA ASN A 370 1.98 3.94 12.38
C ASN A 370 3.44 3.49 12.58
N LEU A 371 4.39 4.41 12.78
CA LEU A 371 5.78 4.03 13.12
C LEU A 371 5.85 3.39 14.52
N ALA A 372 5.11 3.92 15.49
CA ALA A 372 5.08 3.36 16.84
C ALA A 372 4.46 1.95 16.84
N ASP A 373 3.38 1.76 16.06
CA ASP A 373 2.74 0.45 15.91
C ASP A 373 3.67 -0.56 15.22
N LEU A 374 4.40 -0.12 14.19
CA LEU A 374 5.40 -0.95 13.52
C LEU A 374 6.46 -1.45 14.50
N ILE A 375 7.03 -0.57 15.33
CA ILE A 375 8.01 -0.96 16.36
C ILE A 375 7.37 -1.95 17.33
N ALA A 376 6.15 -1.67 17.79
CA ALA A 376 5.46 -2.56 18.71
C ALA A 376 5.26 -3.97 18.13
N VAL A 377 4.83 -4.10 16.87
CA VAL A 377 4.59 -5.41 16.24
C VAL A 377 5.89 -6.13 15.88
N THR A 378 6.98 -5.41 15.61
CA THR A 378 8.24 -6.00 15.12
C THR A 378 9.31 -6.21 16.19
N THR A 379 9.10 -5.73 17.42
CA THR A 379 9.99 -5.99 18.56
C THR A 379 9.80 -7.41 19.10
N ARG A 380 10.88 -8.16 19.25
CA ARG A 380 10.86 -9.58 19.71
C ARG A 380 11.27 -9.72 21.17
N ALA A 381 10.83 -10.82 21.78
CA ALA A 381 11.23 -11.26 23.12
C ALA A 381 12.62 -11.90 23.15
#